data_AF-A0A352RTU4-F1
#
_entry.id   AF-A0A352RTU4-F1
#
_cell.length_a   1.000
_cell.length_b   1.000
_cell.length_c   1.000
_cell.angle_alpha   90.00
_cell.angle_beta   90.00
_cell.angle_gamma   90.00
#
_symmetry.space_group_name_H-M   'P 1'
#
loop_
_entity.id
_entity.type
_entity.pdbx_description
1 polymer ?
#
loop_
_entity_poly.entity_id
_entity_poly.type
_entity_poly.pdbx_seq_one_letter_code
_entity_poly.pdbx_strand_id
1 'polypeptide(L)'
;YKGMMLSDVPNLVLAFGYTNASWTLKADLTAEYVCRLLRYMDRHGYRSAAPHVDPTVQTMPFLNFSSGYVQRAASVLPRQGDRRPWRVYQNYFMDMMTIRHGRIADG
;
A
#
# COMPACT_ATOMS: atom_id res chain seq x y z
N TYR A 1 -1.85 0.65 3.63
CA TYR A 1 -0.51 0.21 4.06
C TYR A 1 0.38 -0.12 2.86
N LYS A 2 1.60 0.44 2.82
CA LYS A 2 2.60 0.32 1.73
C LYS A 2 2.04 0.60 0.31
N GLY A 3 0.94 1.33 0.23
CA GLY A 3 0.19 1.58 -1.01
C GLY A 3 -0.45 0.34 -1.66
N MET A 4 -0.55 -0.79 -0.96
CA MET A 4 -1.05 -2.04 -1.53
C MET A 4 -2.04 -2.81 -0.65
N MET A 5 -2.04 -2.64 0.68
CA MET A 5 -3.02 -3.31 1.57
C MET A 5 -3.96 -2.31 2.22
N LEU A 6 -5.21 -2.72 2.48
CA LEU A 6 -6.22 -1.92 3.20
C LEU A 6 -6.19 -2.26 4.70
N SER A 7 -6.46 -1.26 5.55
CA SER A 7 -6.54 -1.48 7.01
C SER A 7 -7.68 -2.43 7.33
N ASP A 8 -7.43 -3.38 8.23
CA ASP A 8 -8.44 -4.31 8.78
C ASP A 8 -9.10 -5.23 7.75
N VAL A 9 -8.59 -5.26 6.50
CA VAL A 9 -9.03 -6.19 5.47
C VAL A 9 -8.01 -7.31 5.34
N PRO A 10 -8.33 -8.54 5.78
CA PRO A 10 -7.39 -9.64 5.77
C PRO A 10 -7.11 -10.13 4.34
N ASN A 11 -5.84 -10.47 4.08
CA ASN A 11 -5.39 -11.16 2.87
C ASN A 11 -5.73 -10.44 1.55
N LEU A 12 -5.93 -9.12 1.58
CA LEU A 12 -6.22 -8.32 0.39
C LEU A 12 -5.03 -7.44 0.02
N VAL A 13 -4.60 -7.56 -1.24
CA VAL A 13 -3.53 -6.75 -1.84
C VAL A 13 -3.99 -6.17 -3.17
N LEU A 14 -3.70 -4.89 -3.38
CA LEU A 14 -4.01 -4.10 -4.56
C LEU A 14 -2.71 -3.72 -5.27
N ALA A 15 -2.65 -3.98 -6.58
CA ALA A 15 -1.59 -3.47 -7.44
C ALA A 15 -2.05 -2.15 -8.07
N PHE A 16 -1.81 -1.03 -7.37
CA PHE A 16 -2.11 0.30 -7.89
C PHE A 16 -0.85 0.95 -8.47
N GLY A 17 -0.88 1.38 -9.73
CA GLY A 17 0.27 1.94 -10.43
C GLY A 17 0.71 3.33 -9.97
N TYR A 18 1.88 3.78 -10.44
CA TYR A 18 2.27 5.18 -10.31
C TYR A 18 1.47 6.06 -11.26
N THR A 19 1.26 7.30 -10.86
CA THR A 19 0.58 8.29 -11.70
C THR A 19 1.55 9.11 -12.55
N ASN A 20 2.82 9.12 -12.19
CA ASN A 20 3.92 9.88 -12.81
C ASN A 20 5.07 8.98 -13.33
N ALA A 21 4.92 7.65 -13.23
CA ALA A 21 5.91 6.68 -13.64
C ALA A 21 5.22 5.40 -14.18
N SER A 22 5.99 4.46 -14.72
CA SER A 22 5.41 3.22 -15.24
C SER A 22 4.69 2.42 -14.16
N TRP A 23 3.46 2.00 -14.45
CA TRP A 23 2.67 1.15 -13.55
C TRP A 23 3.34 -0.22 -13.30
N THR A 24 4.12 -0.72 -14.26
CA THR A 24 4.83 -2.01 -14.14
C THR A 24 5.87 -2.00 -13.01
N LEU A 25 6.48 -0.84 -12.73
CA LEU A 25 7.44 -0.70 -11.62
C LEU A 25 6.78 -0.92 -10.25
N LYS A 26 5.56 -0.43 -10.09
CA LYS A 26 4.80 -0.58 -8.84
C LYS A 26 4.22 -1.98 -8.71
N ALA A 27 3.80 -2.58 -9.83
CA ALA A 27 3.34 -3.95 -9.89
C ALA A 27 4.45 -4.93 -9.45
N ASP A 28 5.68 -4.77 -9.95
CA ASP A 28 6.84 -5.60 -9.56
C ASP A 28 7.11 -5.55 -8.04
N LEU A 29 7.20 -4.34 -7.47
CA LEU A 29 7.37 -4.14 -6.03
C LEU A 29 6.25 -4.81 -5.21
N THR A 30 5.00 -4.73 -5.70
CA THR A 30 3.85 -5.32 -5.04
C THR A 30 3.93 -6.85 -5.07
N ALA A 31 4.22 -7.44 -6.23
CA ALA A 31 4.36 -8.88 -6.39
C ALA A 31 5.49 -9.45 -5.51
N GLU A 32 6.64 -8.77 -5.46
CA GLU A 32 7.76 -9.15 -4.61
C GLU A 32 7.36 -9.14 -3.11
N TYR A 33 6.66 -8.09 -2.66
CA TYR A 33 6.18 -8.01 -1.29
C TYR A 33 5.21 -9.15 -0.95
N VAL A 34 4.27 -9.45 -1.84
CA VAL A 34 3.32 -10.56 -1.67
C VAL A 34 4.05 -11.89 -1.51
N CYS A 35 5.02 -12.19 -2.37
CA CYS A 35 5.84 -13.40 -2.25
C CYS A 35 6.58 -13.47 -0.90
N ARG A 36 7.12 -12.35 -0.41
CA ARG A 36 7.78 -12.28 0.90
C ARG A 36 6.81 -12.46 2.05
N LEU A 37 5.62 -11.87 1.96
CA LEU A 37 4.54 -12.00 2.95
C LEU A 37 4.03 -13.44 3.04
N LEU A 38 3.72 -14.08 1.91
CA LEU A 38 3.25 -15.46 1.87
C LEU A 38 4.28 -16.42 2.48
N ARG A 39 5.55 -16.30 2.08
CA ARG A 39 6.64 -17.09 2.69
C ARG A 39 6.80 -16.84 4.19
N TYR A 40 6.56 -15.60 4.65
CA TYR A 40 6.60 -15.28 6.07
C TYR A 40 5.44 -15.95 6.81
N MET A 41 4.22 -15.89 6.26
CA MET A 41 3.04 -16.55 6.81
C MET A 41 3.22 -18.06 6.90
N ASP A 42 3.71 -18.69 5.83
CA ASP A 42 3.97 -20.14 5.78
C ASP A 42 4.96 -20.58 6.87
N ARG A 43 6.08 -19.85 7.03
CA ARG A 43 7.10 -20.18 8.04
C ARG A 43 6.61 -20.08 9.49
N HIS A 44 5.62 -19.22 9.76
CA HIS A 44 5.12 -18.99 11.11
C HIS A 44 3.73 -19.61 11.35
N GLY A 45 3.16 -20.30 10.35
CA GLY A 45 1.83 -20.90 10.45
C GLY A 45 0.67 -19.89 10.45
N TYR A 46 0.88 -18.67 9.97
CA TYR A 46 -0.19 -17.66 9.91
C TYR A 46 -1.18 -17.97 8.78
N ARG A 47 -2.47 -17.73 9.02
CA ARG A 47 -3.56 -17.89 8.05
C ARG A 47 -4.13 -16.56 7.53
N SER A 48 -3.83 -15.47 8.23
CA SER A 48 -4.32 -14.15 7.91
C SER A 48 -3.23 -13.11 8.14
N ALA A 49 -3.18 -12.11 7.27
CA ALA A 49 -2.40 -10.90 7.45
C ALA A 49 -3.28 -9.69 7.12
N ALA A 50 -3.45 -8.79 8.10
CA ALA A 50 -4.15 -7.52 7.95
C ALA A 50 -3.30 -6.43 8.62
N PRO A 51 -2.97 -5.33 7.95
CA PRO A 51 -2.36 -4.20 8.61
C PRO A 51 -3.42 -3.45 9.43
N HIS A 52 -3.03 -2.92 10.59
CA HIS A 52 -3.88 -2.08 11.42
C HIS A 52 -3.34 -0.66 11.44
N VAL A 53 -4.19 0.31 11.15
CA VAL A 53 -3.83 1.73 11.20
C VAL A 53 -3.87 2.24 12.63
N ASP A 54 -2.81 2.91 13.05
CA ASP A 54 -2.80 3.61 14.33
C ASP A 54 -3.79 4.80 14.29
N PRO A 55 -4.62 5.02 15.32
CA PRO A 55 -5.61 6.11 15.34
C PRO A 55 -5.04 7.52 15.18
N THR A 56 -3.75 7.72 15.44
CA THR A 56 -3.07 9.01 15.27
C THR A 56 -2.74 9.33 13.81
N VAL A 57 -2.87 8.38 12.88
CA VAL A 57 -2.61 8.58 11.46
C VAL A 57 -3.77 9.38 10.85
N GLN A 58 -3.44 10.55 10.32
CA GLN A 58 -4.46 11.40 9.71
C GLN A 58 -4.79 10.89 8.31
N THR A 59 -6.08 10.90 7.99
CA THR A 59 -6.56 10.42 6.71
C THR A 59 -6.43 11.48 5.61
N MET A 60 -5.93 11.08 4.46
CA MET A 60 -5.77 11.91 3.26
C MET A 60 -6.40 11.24 2.02
N PRO A 61 -6.80 12.01 1.00
CA PRO A 61 -7.21 11.45 -0.29
C PRO A 61 -6.11 10.55 -0.88
N PHE A 62 -6.50 9.40 -1.44
CA PHE A 62 -5.56 8.46 -2.05
C PHE A 62 -4.90 9.00 -3.31
N LEU A 63 -5.66 9.76 -4.11
CA LEU A 63 -5.16 10.54 -5.23
C LEU A 63 -5.47 12.02 -5.01
N ASN A 64 -4.51 12.89 -5.28
CA ASN A 64 -4.70 14.33 -5.24
C ASN A 64 -4.61 14.90 -6.67
N PHE A 65 -5.68 14.71 -7.44
CA PHE A 65 -5.78 15.22 -8.82
C PHE A 65 -6.97 16.16 -9.02
N SER A 66 -6.76 17.17 -9.87
CA SER A 66 -7.80 18.07 -10.35
C SER A 66 -8.66 17.45 -11.47
N SER A 67 -8.27 16.28 -12.00
CA SER A 67 -9.02 15.57 -13.04
C SER A 67 -10.44 15.24 -12.60
N GLY A 68 -11.44 15.70 -13.34
CA GLY A 68 -12.85 15.56 -12.95
C GLY A 68 -13.32 14.11 -12.73
N TYR A 69 -12.75 13.12 -13.42
CA TYR A 69 -13.08 11.71 -13.18
C TYR A 69 -12.58 11.21 -11.81
N VAL A 70 -11.43 11.70 -11.35
CA VAL A 70 -10.88 11.37 -10.03
C VAL A 70 -11.75 12.01 -8.95
N GLN A 71 -12.17 13.26 -9.15
CA GLN A 71 -13.06 13.95 -8.22
C GLN A 71 -14.41 13.24 -8.07
N ARG A 72 -15.01 12.74 -9.17
CA ARG A 72 -16.24 11.94 -9.11
C ARG A 72 -16.06 10.62 -8.36
N ALA A 73 -14.89 10.00 -8.46
CA ALA A 73 -14.58 8.75 -7.78
C ALA A 73 -14.04 8.96 -6.34
N ALA A 74 -13.84 10.19 -5.90
CA ALA A 74 -13.17 10.48 -4.63
C ALA A 74 -13.88 9.89 -3.40
N SER A 75 -15.21 9.73 -3.47
CA SER A 75 -16.01 9.13 -2.40
C SER A 75 -15.94 7.61 -2.33
N VAL A 76 -15.56 6.93 -3.42
CA VAL A 76 -15.50 5.46 -3.50
C VAL A 76 -14.08 4.91 -3.44
N LEU A 77 -13.08 5.76 -3.67
CA LEU A 77 -11.69 5.37 -3.55
C LEU A 77 -11.30 5.15 -2.07
N PRO A 78 -10.37 4.22 -1.80
CA PRO A 78 -9.79 4.11 -0.48
C PRO A 78 -9.09 5.42 -0.11
N ARG A 79 -8.78 5.58 1.17
CA ARG A 79 -8.01 6.72 1.67
C ARG A 79 -6.59 6.28 2.03
N GLN A 80 -5.66 7.24 2.09
CA GLN A 80 -4.28 7.00 2.55
C GLN A 80 -3.99 7.75 3.84
N GLY A 81 -2.84 7.49 4.46
CA GLY A 81 -2.38 8.23 5.65
C GLY A 81 -1.47 9.41 5.31
N ASP A 82 -1.20 10.24 6.31
CA ASP A 82 -0.29 11.39 6.25
C ASP A 82 1.20 11.03 6.35
N ARG A 83 1.52 9.82 6.85
CA ARG A 83 2.88 9.31 7.10
C ARG A 83 3.10 7.85 6.66
N ARG A 84 4.37 7.43 6.60
CA ARG A 84 4.72 6.02 6.32
C ARG A 84 4.21 5.09 7.45
N PRO A 85 3.88 3.82 7.15
CA PRO A 85 3.79 3.19 5.83
C PRO A 85 2.43 3.43 5.13
N TRP A 86 1.61 4.36 5.61
CA TRP A 86 0.25 4.61 5.13
C TRP A 86 0.16 5.61 3.98
N ARG A 87 1.21 6.39 3.74
CA ARG A 87 1.31 7.37 2.65
C ARG A 87 2.01 6.81 1.42
N VAL A 88 1.42 7.03 0.24
CA VAL A 88 2.02 6.69 -1.07
C VAL A 88 2.66 7.94 -1.67
N TYR A 89 3.98 7.92 -1.87
CA TYR A 89 4.73 9.11 -2.31
C TYR A 89 4.79 9.30 -3.83
N GLN A 90 4.23 8.36 -4.62
CA GLN A 90 4.37 8.36 -6.08
C GLN A 90 5.84 8.49 -6.52
N ASN A 91 6.74 7.85 -5.78
CA ASN A 91 8.18 7.90 -6.01
C ASN A 91 8.75 6.49 -5.88
N TYR A 92 9.28 5.97 -6.99
CA TYR A 92 9.75 4.60 -7.08
C TYR A 92 10.84 4.26 -6.05
N PHE A 93 11.84 5.12 -5.86
CA PHE A 93 12.94 4.86 -4.94
C PHE A 93 12.48 4.83 -3.48
N MET A 94 11.60 5.75 -3.09
CA MET A 94 11.01 5.80 -1.74
C MET A 94 10.14 4.56 -1.45
N ASP A 95 9.37 4.14 -2.45
CA ASP A 95 8.52 2.95 -2.37
C ASP A 95 9.37 1.67 -2.35
N MET A 96 10.43 1.59 -3.15
CA MET A 96 11.37 0.46 -3.13
C MET A 96 11.98 0.27 -1.74
N MET A 97 12.49 1.34 -1.10
CA MET A 97 13.01 1.25 0.27
C MET A 97 11.97 0.74 1.27
N THR A 98 10.72 1.22 1.16
CA THR A 98 9.64 0.86 2.08
C THR A 98 9.12 -0.56 1.86
N ILE A 99 9.03 -1.00 0.60
CA ILE A 99 8.38 -2.26 0.22
C ILE A 99 9.39 -3.40 0.16
N ARG A 100 10.46 -3.25 -0.64
CA ARG A 100 11.47 -4.29 -0.88
C ARG A 100 12.31 -4.55 0.36
N HIS A 101 12.74 -3.49 1.05
CA HIS A 101 13.64 -3.61 2.19
C HIS A 101 12.94 -3.51 3.56
N GLY A 102 11.67 -3.10 3.60
CA GLY A 102 10.89 -3.07 4.83
C GLY A 102 10.64 -4.47 5.40
N ARG A 103 10.57 -4.58 6.73
CA ARG A 103 10.17 -5.82 7.43
C ARG A 103 8.70 -6.15 7.11
N ILE A 104 8.34 -7.44 7.20
CA ILE A 104 6.96 -7.90 7.03
C ILE A 104 6.12 -7.57 8.27
N ALA A 105 6.60 -7.97 9.45
CA ALA A 105 6.07 -7.54 10.74
C ALA A 105 6.92 -6.35 11.23
N ASP A 106 6.41 -5.14 11.02
CA ASP A 106 7.09 -3.87 11.33
C ASP A 106 6.47 -3.07 12.48
N GLY A 107 5.48 -3.62 13.18
CA GLY A 107 4.85 -3.02 14.37
C GLY A 107 3.44 -3.54 14.58
#